data_AF-A0A126RRG6-F1
#
_entry.id   AF-A0A126RRG6-F1
#
_cell.length_a   1.000
_cell.length_b   1.000
_cell.length_c   1.000
_cell.angle_alpha   90.00
_cell.angle_beta   90.00
_cell.angle_gamma   90.00
#
_symmetry.space_group_name_H-M   'P 1'
#
loop_
_entity.id
_entity.type
_entity.pdbx_description
1 polymer ?
#
loop_
_entity_poly.entity_id
_entity_poly.type
_entity_poly.pdbx_seq_one_letter_code
_entity_poly.pdbx_strand_id
1 'polypeptide(L)'
;MAGDKLLFVDDINDSGRTINAVRDAMAAAPAEAVRFAVLMDNVRSAAAVNYRAEAIDRAVTKDWFVFPWETVASRESILADWGDVPERTQ
;
A
#
# COMPACT_ATOMS: atom_id res chain seq x y z
N MET A 1 1.75 -20.97 -24.62
CA MET A 1 2.58 -19.79 -24.29
C MET A 1 2.14 -19.33 -22.91
N ALA A 2 2.95 -19.56 -21.88
CA ALA A 2 2.61 -19.08 -20.54
C ALA A 2 2.81 -17.56 -20.56
N GLY A 3 1.75 -16.78 -20.34
CA GLY A 3 1.87 -15.33 -20.21
C GLY A 3 2.80 -14.95 -19.05
N ASP A 4 3.34 -13.74 -19.10
CA ASP A 4 4.26 -13.25 -18.07
C ASP A 4 3.58 -13.21 -16.69
N LYS A 5 4.33 -13.59 -15.65
CA LYS A 5 3.92 -13.43 -14.26
C LYS A 5 4.51 -12.14 -13.71
N LEU A 6 3.66 -11.26 -13.23
CA LEU A 6 4.01 -9.94 -12.72
C LEU A 6 3.90 -9.90 -11.20
N LEU A 7 4.90 -9.30 -10.56
CA LEU A 7 4.87 -8.97 -9.14
C LEU A 7 5.03 -7.45 -8.98
N PHE A 8 3.98 -6.81 -8.49
CA PHE A 8 3.98 -5.41 -8.12
C PHE A 8 4.43 -5.29 -6.66
N VAL A 9 5.36 -4.38 -6.39
CA VAL A 9 5.93 -4.17 -5.06
C VAL A 9 5.67 -2.72 -4.65
N ASP A 10 5.12 -2.55 -3.45
CA ASP A 10 4.88 -1.25 -2.84
C ASP A 10 5.40 -1.27 -1.39
N ASP A 11 5.57 -0.12 -0.75
CA ASP A 11 6.04 -0.08 0.63
C ASP A 11 4.94 -0.44 1.65
N ILE A 12 3.75 0.12 1.48
CA ILE A 12 2.60 -0.08 2.37
C ILE A 12 1.28 -0.26 1.61
N ASN A 13 0.56 -1.34 1.92
CA ASN A 13 -0.85 -1.46 1.57
C ASN A 13 -1.70 -0.80 2.68
N ASP A 14 -1.94 0.50 2.57
CA ASP A 14 -2.68 1.24 3.60
C ASP A 14 -4.21 1.21 3.39
N SER A 15 -4.71 1.92 2.38
CA SER A 15 -6.15 1.91 2.03
C SER A 15 -6.52 0.87 0.97
N GLY A 16 -5.53 0.40 0.19
CA GLY A 16 -5.73 -0.50 -0.94
C GLY A 16 -6.07 0.18 -2.26
N ARG A 17 -6.22 1.52 -2.30
CA ARG A 17 -6.59 2.25 -3.52
C ARG A 17 -5.57 2.06 -4.66
N THR A 18 -4.28 2.18 -4.37
CA THR A 18 -3.21 2.00 -5.38
C THR A 18 -3.24 0.60 -5.99
N ILE A 19 -3.34 -0.43 -5.15
CA ILE A 19 -3.39 -1.82 -5.60
C ILE A 19 -4.63 -2.08 -6.46
N ASN A 20 -5.81 -1.61 -6.03
CA ASN A 20 -7.04 -1.79 -6.79
C ASN A 20 -6.97 -1.05 -8.14
N ALA A 21 -6.40 0.16 -8.18
CA ALA A 21 -6.19 0.86 -9.44
C ALA A 21 -5.27 0.10 -10.40
N VAL A 22 -4.20 -0.53 -9.90
CA VAL A 22 -3.33 -1.39 -10.72
C VAL A 22 -4.06 -2.63 -11.21
N ARG A 23 -4.88 -3.28 -10.36
CA ARG A 23 -5.70 -4.42 -10.77
C ARG A 23 -6.69 -4.06 -11.86
N ASP A 24 -7.35 -2.92 -11.74
CA ASP A 24 -8.30 -2.43 -12.74
C ASP A 24 -7.59 -2.15 -14.07
N ALA A 25 -6.40 -1.54 -14.04
CA ALA A 25 -5.57 -1.34 -15.23
C ALA A 25 -5.12 -2.66 -15.87
N MET A 26 -4.98 -3.71 -15.07
CA MET A 26 -4.56 -5.06 -15.50
C MET A 26 -5.74 -6.02 -15.70
N ALA A 27 -6.99 -5.54 -15.79
CA ALA A 27 -8.18 -6.39 -15.84
C ALA A 27 -8.21 -7.40 -17.01
N ALA A 28 -7.46 -7.14 -18.09
CA ALA A 28 -7.33 -8.06 -19.22
C ALA A 28 -6.33 -9.21 -18.97
N ALA A 29 -5.48 -9.11 -17.94
CA ALA A 29 -4.54 -10.15 -17.56
C ALA A 29 -5.24 -11.21 -16.68
N PRO A 30 -4.83 -12.49 -16.77
CA PRO A 30 -5.30 -13.51 -15.85
C PRO A 30 -4.97 -13.13 -14.40
N ALA A 31 -5.93 -13.32 -13.48
CA ALA A 31 -5.77 -12.89 -12.10
C ALA A 31 -4.57 -13.57 -11.40
N GLU A 32 -4.28 -14.82 -11.74
CA GLU A 32 -3.14 -15.58 -11.19
C GLU A 32 -1.77 -15.09 -11.69
N ALA A 33 -1.75 -14.30 -12.77
CA ALA A 33 -0.55 -13.73 -13.36
C ALA A 33 -0.13 -12.41 -12.67
N VAL A 34 -1.02 -11.78 -11.90
CA VAL A 34 -0.78 -10.50 -11.22
C VAL A 34 -0.73 -10.70 -9.71
N ARG A 35 0.42 -10.41 -9.10
CA ARG A 35 0.63 -10.52 -7.65
C ARG A 35 1.12 -9.21 -7.05
N PHE A 36 0.88 -9.05 -5.75
CA PHE A 36 1.30 -7.89 -4.97
C PHE A 36 2.12 -8.30 -3.74
N ALA A 37 3.20 -7.57 -3.48
CA ALA A 37 4.00 -7.68 -2.27
C ALA A 37 4.16 -6.29 -1.61
N VAL A 38 4.06 -6.24 -0.29
CA VAL A 38 4.28 -5.01 0.49
C VAL A 38 5.18 -5.25 1.68
N LEU A 39 5.85 -4.22 2.20
CA LEU A 39 6.53 -4.34 3.49
C LEU A 39 5.50 -4.36 4.61
N MET A 40 4.55 -3.43 4.60
CA MET A 40 3.49 -3.34 5.60
C MET A 40 2.09 -3.48 5.00
N ASP A 41 1.26 -4.30 5.64
CA ASP A 41 -0.10 -4.56 5.21
C ASP A 41 -1.10 -4.14 6.28
N ASN A 42 -1.94 -3.15 5.99
CA ASN A 42 -3.07 -2.82 6.85
C ASN A 42 -4.15 -3.90 6.67
N VAL A 43 -4.46 -4.65 7.72
CA VAL A 43 -5.47 -5.73 7.68
C VAL A 43 -6.88 -5.23 7.37
N ARG A 44 -7.12 -3.91 7.44
CA ARG A 44 -8.38 -3.25 7.06
C ARG A 44 -8.37 -2.64 5.65
N SER A 45 -7.29 -2.83 4.89
CA SER A 45 -7.20 -2.35 3.51
C SER A 45 -8.33 -2.93 2.66
N ALA A 46 -8.82 -2.14 1.70
CA ALA A 46 -9.79 -2.61 0.71
C ALA A 46 -9.16 -3.52 -0.36
N ALA A 47 -7.85 -3.79 -0.28
CA ALA A 47 -7.14 -4.70 -1.16
C ALA A 47 -6.37 -5.75 -0.34
N ALA A 48 -6.42 -7.01 -0.79
CA ALA A 48 -5.57 -8.08 -0.27
C ALA A 48 -4.26 -8.19 -1.07
N VAL A 49 -3.15 -8.52 -0.40
CA VAL A 49 -1.83 -8.75 -1.02
C VAL A 49 -1.44 -10.22 -0.97
N ASN A 50 -0.52 -10.64 -1.84
CA ASN A 50 -0.01 -12.02 -1.88
C ASN A 50 1.12 -12.23 -0.87
N TYR A 51 1.94 -11.19 -0.64
CA TYR A 51 3.09 -11.24 0.25
C TYR A 51 3.15 -9.98 1.10
N ARG A 52 3.52 -10.14 2.37
CA ARG A 52 3.76 -9.03 3.31
C ARG A 52 4.88 -9.39 4.27
N ALA A 53 5.63 -8.40 4.76
CA ALA A 53 6.58 -8.61 5.86
C ALA A 53 5.88 -8.45 7.22
N GLU A 54 5.12 -7.38 7.39
CA GLU A 54 4.41 -7.05 8.63
C GLU A 54 2.94 -6.72 8.38
N ALA A 55 2.09 -7.01 9.36
CA ALA A 55 0.68 -6.65 9.34
C ALA A 55 0.38 -5.65 10.46
N ILE A 56 -0.32 -4.56 10.12
CA ILE A 56 -0.78 -3.54 11.05
C ILE A 56 -2.30 -3.47 11.05
N ASP A 57 -2.90 -2.97 12.14
CA ASP A 57 -4.33 -2.59 12.15
C ASP A 57 -4.43 -1.08 12.32
N ARG A 58 -4.85 -0.35 11.28
CA ARG A 58 -5.05 1.11 11.33
C ARG A 58 -6.14 1.60 12.28
N ALA A 59 -6.95 0.72 12.85
CA ALA A 59 -7.81 1.07 13.98
C ALA A 59 -7.02 1.28 15.28
N VAL A 60 -5.84 0.68 15.40
CA VAL A 60 -4.98 0.73 16.60
C VAL A 60 -3.69 1.51 16.31
N THR A 61 -3.04 1.22 15.20
CA THR A 61 -1.76 1.82 14.79
C THR A 61 -2.00 3.09 13.98
N LYS A 62 -2.06 4.23 14.68
CA LYS A 62 -2.28 5.55 14.07
C LYS A 62 -1.00 6.24 13.58
N ASP A 63 0.17 5.68 13.91
CA ASP A 63 1.46 6.26 13.55
C ASP A 63 1.62 6.45 12.04
N TRP A 64 2.15 7.61 11.67
CA TRP A 64 2.61 7.85 10.32
C TRP A 64 3.99 7.22 10.15
N PHE A 65 4.09 6.26 9.23
CA PHE A 65 5.35 5.59 8.94
C PHE A 65 6.13 6.45 7.97
N VAL A 66 7.34 6.85 8.37
CA VAL A 66 8.29 7.56 7.51
C VAL A 66 9.39 6.57 7.16
N PHE A 67 9.46 6.17 5.90
CA PHE A 67 10.45 5.22 5.43
C PHE A 67 11.81 5.90 5.15
N PRO A 68 12.93 5.15 5.17
CA PRO A 68 14.26 5.75 4.97
C PRO A 68 14.47 6.51 3.65
N TRP A 69 13.75 6.14 2.58
CA TRP A 69 13.81 6.86 1.30
C TRP A 69 13.01 8.16 1.27
N GLU A 70 12.11 8.39 2.24
CA GLU A 70 11.36 9.64 2.40
C GLU A 70 12.16 10.71 3.14
N THR A 71 13.42 10.44 3.48
CA THR A 71 14.32 11.37 4.19
C THR A 71 14.60 12.67 3.44
N VAL A 72 14.27 12.74 2.15
CA VAL A 72 14.33 13.97 1.34
C VAL A 72 13.09 14.86 1.50
N ALA A 73 12.02 14.36 2.11
CA ALA A 73 10.80 15.13 2.35
C ALA A 73 11.00 16.10 3.52
N SER A 74 10.47 17.31 3.39
CA SER A 74 10.44 18.28 4.48
C SER A 74 9.52 17.81 5.61
N ARG A 75 9.80 18.23 6.85
CA ARG A 75 8.89 17.95 7.96
C ARG A 75 7.51 18.53 7.71
N GLU A 76 7.45 19.70 7.08
CA GLU A 76 6.22 20.40 6.72
C GLU A 76 5.37 19.58 5.73
N SER A 77 5.99 19.00 4.70
CA SER A 77 5.27 18.14 3.74
C SER A 77 4.75 16.86 4.38
N ILE A 78 5.55 16.22 5.24
CA ILE A 78 5.11 15.02 5.98
C ILE A 78 3.90 15.33 6.87
N LEU A 79 3.92 16.48 7.56
CA LEU A 79 2.81 16.90 8.41
C LEU A 79 1.55 17.29 7.61
N ALA A 80 1.72 17.87 6.42
CA ALA A 80 0.60 18.17 5.53
C ALA A 80 -0.07 16.88 5.06
N ASP A 81 0.70 15.92 4.55
CA ASP A 81 0.18 14.62 4.07
C ASP A 81 -0.50 13.83 5.20
N TRP A 82 0.05 13.90 6.42
CA TRP A 82 -0.58 13.31 7.61
C TRP A 82 -1.93 13.96 7.93
N GLY A 83 -2.03 15.28 7.83
CA GLY A 83 -3.24 16.05 8.13
C GLY A 83 -4.38 15.88 7.12
N ASP A 84 -4.06 15.50 5.88
CA ASP A 84 -5.04 15.33 4.78
C ASP A 84 -5.92 14.08 4.91
N VAL A 85 -5.67 13.23 5.92
CA VAL A 85 -6.50 12.04 6.20
C VAL A 85 -7.03 12.10 7.64
N PRO A 86 -8.13 12.84 7.89
CA PRO A 86 -8.63 13.13 9.24
C PRO A 86 -8.86 11.88 10.09
N GLU A 87 -9.33 10.77 9.49
CA GLU A 87 -9.61 9.50 10.16
C GLU A 87 -8.35 8.80 10.72
N ARG A 88 -7.15 9.30 10.36
CA ARG A 88 -5.84 8.81 10.81
C ARG A 88 -5.18 9.73 11.85
N THR A 89 -5.82 10.84 12.21
CA THR A 89 -5.29 11.85 13.14
C THR A 89 -5.96 11.87 14.52
N GLN A 90 -7.01 11.07 14.74
CA GLN A 90 -7.73 10.94 16.01
C GLN A 90 -7.63 9.53 16.60
#